data_AF-A0A7W6EV04-F1
#
_entry.id   AF-A0A7W6EV04-F1
#
_cell.length_a   1.000
_cell.length_b   1.000
_cell.length_c   1.000
_cell.angle_alpha   90.00
_cell.angle_beta   90.00
_cell.angle_gamma   90.00
#
_symmetry.space_group_name_H-M   'P 1'
#
loop_
_entity.id
_entity.type
_entity.pdbx_description
1 polymer ?
#
loop_
_entity_poly.entity_id
_entity_poly.type
_entity_poly.pdbx_seq_one_letter_code
_entity_poly.pdbx_strand_id
1 'polypeptide(L)' 'MTDSKPPRNPVTVAREQVEAVIPLEKRGPGWDRHWRELEHYAEAAMDWTVNPRD' A
#
# COMPACT_ATOMS: atom_id res chain seq x y z
N MET A 1 1.33 18.82 20.89
CA MET A 1 0.67 17.54 20.59
C MET A 1 1.01 17.19 19.16
N THR A 2 2.11 16.47 18.93
CA THR A 2 2.45 15.95 17.61
C THR A 2 1.64 14.67 17.41
N ASP A 3 0.47 14.80 16.78
CA ASP A 3 -0.29 13.67 16.25
C ASP A 3 0.46 13.14 15.02
N SER A 4 1.66 12.59 15.24
CA SER A 4 2.38 11.87 14.21
C SER A 4 1.67 10.54 14.06
N LYS A 5 0.60 10.52 13.26
CA LYS A 5 0.08 9.27 12.73
C LYS A 5 1.28 8.46 12.20
N PRO A 6 1.40 7.19 12.57
CA PRO A 6 2.48 6.36 12.04
C PRO A 6 2.45 6.45 10.51
N PRO A 7 3.62 6.52 9.85
CA PRO A 7 3.68 6.59 8.40
C PRO A 7 2.86 5.44 7.83
N ARG A 8 1.81 5.78 7.07
CA ARG A 8 0.90 4.79 6.50
C ARG A 8 1.66 4.01 5.44
N ASN A 9 1.50 2.69 5.43
CA ASN A 9 2.11 1.84 4.43
C ASN A 9 1.80 2.38 3.01
N PRO A 10 2.81 2.70 2.19
CA PRO A 10 2.60 3.27 0.85
C PRO A 10 1.78 2.33 -0.04
N VAL A 11 1.88 1.02 0.14
CA VAL A 11 1.09 0.02 -0.59
C VAL A 11 -0.38 0.12 -0.24
N THR A 12 -0.73 0.33 1.03
CA THR A 12 -2.13 0.54 1.44
C THR A 12 -2.72 1.79 0.80
N VAL A 13 -1.94 2.87 0.70
CA VAL A 13 -2.39 4.10 0.01
C VAL A 13 -2.61 3.84 -1.48
N ALA A 14 -1.69 3.14 -2.14
CA ALA A 14 -1.83 2.77 -3.55
C ALA A 14 -3.04 1.86 -3.79
N ARG A 15 -3.26 0.87 -2.91
CA ARG A 15 -4.42 -0.02 -2.94
C ARG A 15 -5.73 0.77 -2.94
N GLU A 16 -5.89 1.70 -2.00
CA GLU A 16 -7.10 2.52 -1.89
C GLU A 16 -7.39 3.32 -3.17
N GLN A 17 -6.35 3.89 -3.79
CA GLN A 17 -6.47 4.63 -5.04
C GLN A 17 -6.91 3.72 -6.20
N VAL A 18 -6.29 2.54 -6.33
CA VAL A 18 -6.68 1.57 -7.36
C VAL A 18 -8.10 1.07 -7.13
N GLU A 19 -8.47 0.77 -5.89
CA GLU A 19 -9.80 0.29 -5.55
C GLU A 19 -10.91 1.31 -5.79
N ALA A 20 -10.60 2.61 -5.72
CA ALA A 20 -11.52 3.68 -6.11
C ALA A 20 -11.80 3.72 -7.62
N VAL A 21 -10.87 3.23 -8.45
CA VAL A 21 -10.98 3.21 -9.92
C VAL A 21 -11.47 1.85 -10.43
N ILE A 22 -11.09 0.76 -9.76
CA ILE A 22 -11.35 -0.61 -10.21
C ILE A 22 -12.52 -1.22 -9.39
N PRO A 23 -13.72 -1.37 -10.00
CA PRO A 23 -14.86 -1.99 -9.34
C PRO A 23 -14.60 -3.48 -9.06
N LEU A 24 -15.30 -4.03 -8.07
CA LEU A 24 -15.13 -5.42 -7.60
C LEU A 24 -15.21 -6.45 -8.73
N GLU A 25 -16.11 -6.24 -9.70
CA GLU A 25 -16.31 -7.13 -10.86
C GLU A 25 -15.07 -7.28 -11.76
N LYS A 26 -14.15 -6.31 -11.71
CA LYS A 26 -12.90 -6.31 -12.49
C LYS A 26 -11.72 -6.86 -11.70
N ARG A 27 -11.91 -7.22 -10.43
CA ARG A 27 -10.85 -7.76 -9.57
C ARG A 27 -10.74 -9.25 -9.80
N GLY A 28 -9.62 -9.67 -10.38
CA GLY A 28 -9.36 -11.07 -10.71
C GLY A 28 -9.08 -11.95 -9.48
N PRO A 29 -9.00 -13.27 -9.67
CA PRO A 29 -8.62 -14.21 -8.62
C PRO A 29 -7.29 -13.79 -7.98
N GLY A 30 -7.24 -13.80 -6.64
CA GLY A 30 -6.03 -13.45 -5.90
C GLY A 30 -5.78 -11.95 -5.69
N TRP A 31 -6.67 -11.06 -6.14
CA TRP A 31 -6.57 -9.61 -5.93
C TRP A 31 -6.23 -9.22 -4.49
N ASP A 32 -7.05 -9.67 -3.53
CA ASP A 32 -6.85 -9.33 -2.11
C ASP A 32 -5.59 -9.95 -1.53
N ARG A 33 -5.26 -11.16 -1.97
CA ARG A 33 -4.05 -11.87 -1.52
C ARG A 33 -2.81 -11.12 -1.98
N HIS A 34 -2.78 -10.69 -3.24
CA HIS A 34 -1.66 -9.95 -3.81
C HIS A 34 -1.42 -8.64 -3.05
N TRP A 35 -2.48 -7.86 -2.81
CA TRP A 35 -2.36 -6.63 -2.03
C TRP A 35 -1.86 -6.88 -0.62
N ARG A 36 -2.37 -7.91 0.07
CA ARG A 36 -1.91 -8.26 1.43
C ARG A 36 -0.44 -8.68 1.46
N GLU A 37 0.03 -9.43 0.46
CA GLU A 37 1.44 -9.81 0.35
C GLU A 37 2.33 -8.57 0.19
N LEU A 38 1.94 -7.61 -0.68
CA LEU A 38 2.67 -6.35 -0.85
C LEU A 38 2.66 -5.50 0.42
N GLU A 39 1.52 -5.42 1.12
CA GLU A 39 1.40 -4.71 2.39
C GLU A 39 2.36 -5.29 3.43
N HIS A 40 2.41 -6.62 3.54
CA HIS A 40 3.31 -7.31 4.46
C HIS A 40 4.79 -7.04 4.15
N TYR A 41 5.18 -7.10 2.87
CA TYR A 41 6.54 -6.76 2.47
C TYR A 41 6.91 -5.31 2.78
N ALA A 42 5.97 -4.39 2.57
CA ALA A 42 6.20 -2.98 2.86
C ALA A 42 6.24 -2.67 4.37
N GLU A 43 5.49 -3.38 5.20
CA GLU A 43 5.60 -3.27 6.66
C GLU A 43 6.93 -3.82 7.20
N ALA A 44 7.42 -4.92 6.62
CA ALA A 44 8.70 -5.52 6.99
C ALA A 44 9.89 -4.61 6.61
N ALA A 45 9.78 -3.89 5.49
CA ALA A 45 10.71 -2.86 5.09
C ALA A 45 10.41 -1.55 5.85
N MET A 46 10.77 -1.45 7.13
CA MET A 46 10.49 -0.27 7.98
C MET A 46 11.10 1.06 7.51
N ASP A 47 11.85 1.09 6.40
CA ASP A 47 12.64 2.25 5.96
C ASP A 47 12.41 2.60 4.49
N TRP A 48 11.15 2.88 4.13
CA TRP A 48 10.80 3.47 2.83
C TRP A 48 11.19 4.96 2.78
N THR A 49 12.45 5.29 3.04
CA THR A 49 13.01 6.55 2.56
C THR A 49 13.24 6.40 1.06
N VAL A 50 12.24 6.80 0.28
CA VAL A 50 12.43 7.03 -1.16
C VAL A 50 13.52 8.10 -1.26
N ASN A 51 14.76 7.71 -1.52
CA ASN A 51 15.82 8.65 -1.82
C ASN A 51 15.50 9.23 -3.21
N PRO A 52 15.05 10.50 -3.35
CA PRO A 52 14.55 11.00 -4.63
C PRO A 52 15.67 11.38 -5.61
N ARG A 53 16.86 10.78 -5.50
CA ARG A 53 18.04 11.13 -6.28
C ARG A 53 18.88 9.89 -6.59
N ASP A 54 18.63 9.32 -7.76
CA ASP A 54 19.65 8.86 -8.71
C ASP A 54 19.08 9.04 -10.14
#